data_AF-A0A965Z0F1-F1
#
_entry.id   AF-A0A965Z0F1-F1
#
_cell.length_a   1.000
_cell.length_b   1.000
_cell.length_c   1.000
_cell.angle_alpha   90.00
_cell.angle_beta   90.00
_cell.angle_gamma   90.00
#
_symmetry.space_group_name_H-M   'P 1'
#
loop_
_entity.id
_entity.type
_entity.pdbx_description
1 polymer ?
#
loop_
_entity_poly.entity_id
_entity_poly.type
_entity_poly.pdbx_seq_one_letter_code
_entity_poly.pdbx_strand_id
1 'polypeptide(L)'
;QPKGLISTSNYDGMRFLDPVTTANMLAYRLRTQHGCDLVVALSHLGYNPDTRLAEASRNIDIIIGGHSHTYMKEPDIRRNMDNREVLIYQTPGRGVYVGRIDVTMEKSKK
;
A
#
# COMPACT_ATOMS: atom_id res chain seq x y z
N GLN A 1 9.86 -11.46 9.56
CA GLN A 1 9.21 -12.66 10.14
C GLN A 1 8.64 -12.30 11.51
N PRO A 2 7.47 -12.82 11.92
CA PRO A 2 6.80 -12.44 13.16
C PRO A 2 7.38 -13.09 14.43
N LYS A 3 8.61 -13.62 14.36
CA LYS A 3 9.25 -14.32 15.47
C LYS A 3 9.41 -13.35 16.65
N GLY A 4 8.79 -13.68 17.78
CA GLY A 4 8.75 -12.82 18.97
C GLY A 4 7.61 -11.80 19.00
N LEU A 5 6.75 -11.75 17.97
CA LEU A 5 5.57 -10.87 17.91
C LEU A 5 4.26 -11.66 17.98
N ILE A 6 4.25 -12.89 17.47
CA ILE A 6 3.08 -13.76 17.40
C ILE A 6 3.46 -15.12 18.01
N SER A 7 2.53 -15.79 18.70
CA SER A 7 2.74 -17.19 19.12
C SER A 7 3.02 -18.05 17.89
N THR A 8 4.01 -18.95 17.98
CA THR A 8 4.41 -19.84 16.88
C THR A 8 3.22 -20.62 16.30
N SER A 9 2.31 -21.08 17.16
CA SER A 9 1.07 -21.77 16.77
C SER A 9 0.17 -20.97 15.83
N ASN A 10 0.23 -19.63 15.86
CA ASN A 10 -0.72 -18.77 15.15
C ASN A 10 -0.23 -18.35 13.76
N TYR A 11 1.01 -18.67 13.41
CA TYR A 11 1.55 -18.42 12.06
C TYR A 11 2.29 -19.63 11.51
N ASP A 12 2.13 -20.81 12.13
CA ASP A 12 2.73 -22.03 11.65
C ASP A 12 2.23 -22.36 10.23
N GLY A 13 3.14 -22.79 9.36
CA GLY A 13 2.89 -22.97 7.93
C GLY A 13 2.75 -21.67 7.11
N MET A 14 2.72 -20.48 7.73
CA MET A 14 2.64 -19.21 6.99
C MET A 14 4.00 -18.79 6.43
N ARG A 15 4.01 -18.40 5.15
CA ARG A 15 5.18 -17.78 4.51
C ARG A 15 4.98 -16.27 4.41
N PHE A 16 5.90 -15.52 5.00
CA PHE A 16 5.95 -14.06 4.88
C PHE A 16 6.88 -13.71 3.74
N LEU A 17 6.30 -13.32 2.61
CA LEU A 17 7.03 -12.93 1.42
C LEU A 17 7.52 -11.48 1.53
N ASP A 18 8.50 -11.12 0.70
CA ASP A 18 8.96 -9.74 0.58
C ASP A 18 7.81 -8.86 0.06
N PRO A 19 7.44 -7.77 0.77
CA PRO A 19 6.28 -6.97 0.44
C PRO A 19 6.44 -6.24 -0.89
N VAL A 20 7.63 -5.74 -1.22
CA VAL A 20 7.87 -4.97 -2.45
C VAL A 20 7.75 -5.88 -3.67
N THR A 21 8.43 -7.03 -3.65
CA THR A 21 8.41 -8.01 -4.73
C THR A 21 6.98 -8.53 -4.96
N THR A 22 6.28 -8.86 -3.87
CA THR A 22 4.92 -9.40 -3.94
C THR A 22 3.92 -8.36 -4.43
N ALA A 23 3.98 -7.14 -3.91
CA ALA A 23 3.07 -6.06 -4.30
C ALA A 23 3.25 -5.68 -5.78
N ASN A 24 4.50 -5.59 -6.26
CA ASN A 24 4.77 -5.31 -7.67
C ASN A 24 4.24 -6.39 -8.61
N MET A 25 4.41 -7.67 -8.24
CA MET A 25 3.89 -8.80 -9.01
C MET A 25 2.35 -8.78 -9.09
N LEU A 26 1.68 -8.52 -7.97
CA LEU A 26 0.22 -8.42 -7.92
C LEU A 26 -0.30 -7.18 -8.65
N ALA A 27 0.32 -6.02 -8.46
CA ALA A 27 -0.07 -4.77 -9.12
C ALA A 27 0.10 -4.88 -10.65
N TYR A 28 1.20 -5.48 -11.11
CA TYR A 28 1.39 -5.79 -12.53
C TYR A 28 0.27 -6.67 -13.08
N ARG A 29 -0.10 -7.73 -12.35
CA ARG A 29 -1.19 -8.64 -12.73
C ARG A 29 -2.52 -7.91 -12.84
N LEU A 30 -2.85 -7.08 -11.85
CA LEU A 30 -4.09 -6.28 -11.84
C LEU A 30 -4.16 -5.34 -13.05
N ARG A 31 -3.06 -4.63 -13.35
CA ARG A 31 -3.02 -3.73 -14.51
C ARG A 31 -3.10 -4.47 -15.85
N THR A 32 -2.33 -5.54 -16.02
CA THR A 32 -2.11 -6.14 -17.35
C THR A 32 -3.10 -7.26 -17.67
N GLN A 33 -3.46 -8.09 -16.69
CA GLN A 33 -4.34 -9.25 -16.93
C GLN A 33 -5.80 -8.93 -16.61
N HIS A 34 -6.03 -8.06 -15.62
CA HIS A 34 -7.38 -7.69 -15.19
C HIS A 34 -7.83 -6.32 -15.70
N GLY A 35 -6.94 -5.57 -16.38
CA GLY A 35 -7.27 -4.27 -16.97
C GLY A 35 -7.66 -3.21 -15.95
N CYS A 36 -7.18 -3.30 -14.72
CA CYS A 36 -7.53 -2.32 -13.68
C CYS A 36 -6.96 -0.93 -14.02
N ASP A 37 -7.79 0.11 -13.92
CA ASP A 37 -7.40 1.51 -14.14
C ASP A 37 -6.85 2.20 -12.87
N LEU A 38 -7.11 1.62 -11.70
CA LEU A 38 -6.61 2.05 -10.40
C LEU A 38 -6.24 0.82 -9.55
N VAL A 39 -5.10 0.86 -8.86
CA VAL A 39 -4.63 -0.18 -7.95
C VAL A 39 -4.33 0.45 -6.59
N VAL A 40 -5.05 -0.03 -5.58
CA VAL A 40 -4.90 0.40 -4.18
C VAL A 40 -4.27 -0.75 -3.39
N ALA A 41 -3.14 -0.47 -2.74
CA ALA A 41 -2.52 -1.38 -1.80
C ALA A 41 -3.01 -1.07 -0.38
N LEU A 42 -3.74 -2.00 0.22
CA LEU A 42 -4.06 -1.94 1.66
C LEU A 42 -2.92 -2.59 2.43
N SER A 43 -2.19 -1.79 3.21
CA SER A 43 -0.95 -2.17 3.87
C SER A 43 -1.08 -2.10 5.40
N HIS A 44 -0.28 -2.93 6.07
CA HIS A 44 -0.08 -2.87 7.51
C HIS A 44 1.43 -2.95 7.86
N LEU A 45 2.29 -2.38 7.01
CA LEU A 45 3.73 -2.40 7.21
C LEU A 45 4.21 -1.27 8.14
N GLY A 46 3.44 -0.18 8.25
CA GLY A 46 3.84 1.04 8.94
C GLY A 46 4.29 2.11 7.95
N TYR A 47 4.17 3.37 8.35
CA TYR A 47 4.45 4.51 7.46
C TYR A 47 5.83 4.46 6.77
N ASN A 48 6.92 4.25 7.53
CA ASN A 48 8.26 4.23 6.93
C ASN A 48 8.49 3.05 5.95
N PRO A 49 8.02 1.83 6.25
CA PRO A 49 7.98 0.77 5.24
C PRO A 49 7.07 1.08 4.04
N ASP A 50 5.93 1.75 4.24
CA ASP A 50 5.00 2.12 3.17
C ASP A 50 5.61 3.17 2.23
N THR A 51 6.43 4.11 2.71
CA THR A 51 7.18 5.03 1.84
C THR A 51 8.19 4.29 0.98
N ARG A 52 8.92 3.33 1.54
CA ARG A 52 9.84 2.47 0.78
C ARG A 52 9.09 1.62 -0.26
N LEU A 53 7.92 1.09 0.11
CA LEU A 53 7.07 0.36 -0.82
C LEU A 53 6.63 1.26 -1.98
N ALA A 54 6.17 2.48 -1.69
CA ALA A 54 5.77 3.43 -2.72
C ALA A 54 6.90 3.75 -3.70
N GLU A 55 8.09 4.08 -3.18
CA GLU A 55 9.28 4.43 -3.97
C GLU A 55 9.78 3.25 -4.82
N ALA A 56 9.71 2.03 -4.29
CA ALA A 56 10.11 0.79 -4.99
C ALA A 56 8.97 0.15 -5.81
N SER A 57 7.80 0.77 -5.87
CA SER A 57 6.64 0.20 -6.56
C SER A 57 6.66 0.46 -8.06
N ARG A 58 5.85 -0.32 -8.77
CA ARG A 58 5.34 -0.06 -10.11
C ARG A 58 3.86 -0.43 -10.09
N ASN A 59 3.04 0.26 -10.87
CA ASN A 59 1.61 -0.05 -11.07
C ASN A 59 0.67 0.14 -9.87
N ILE A 60 1.16 0.62 -8.72
CA ILE A 60 0.36 1.01 -7.55
C ILE A 60 0.14 2.51 -7.61
N ASP A 61 -1.08 2.97 -7.31
CA ASP A 61 -1.43 4.39 -7.31
C ASP A 61 -1.65 4.94 -5.89
N ILE A 62 -2.22 4.11 -5.01
CA ILE A 62 -2.57 4.50 -3.64
C ILE A 62 -2.14 3.41 -2.68
N ILE A 63 -1.56 3.80 -1.55
CA ILE A 63 -1.29 2.96 -0.38
C ILE A 63 -2.12 3.49 0.79
N ILE A 64 -2.99 2.63 1.33
CA ILE A 64 -3.70 2.90 2.58
C ILE A 64 -3.00 2.10 3.67
N GLY A 65 -2.24 2.80 4.52
CA GLY A 65 -1.34 2.22 5.51
C GLY A 65 -1.98 1.95 6.88
N GLY A 66 -1.17 1.41 7.78
CA GLY A 66 -1.57 1.03 9.14
C GLY A 66 -0.37 0.81 10.06
N HIS A 67 -0.54 0.05 11.14
CA HIS A 67 0.52 -0.35 12.09
C HIS A 67 1.13 0.75 12.97
N SER A 68 1.68 1.82 12.38
CA SER A 68 2.43 2.86 13.10
C SER A 68 1.56 3.87 13.85
N HIS A 69 0.23 3.80 13.70
CA HIS A 69 -0.73 4.80 14.20
C HIS A 69 -0.38 6.24 13.80
N THR A 70 0.26 6.43 12.64
CA THR A 70 0.68 7.74 12.15
C THR A 70 -0.55 8.60 11.91
N TYR A 71 -0.58 9.79 12.54
CA TYR A 71 -1.54 10.83 12.19
C TYR A 71 -1.03 11.60 10.98
N MET A 72 -1.83 11.63 9.91
CA MET A 72 -1.53 12.37 8.69
C MET A 72 -2.60 13.43 8.47
N LYS A 73 -2.19 14.71 8.53
CA LYS A 73 -3.09 15.82 8.18
C LYS A 73 -3.47 15.79 6.70
N GLU A 74 -2.49 15.46 5.87
CA GLU A 74 -2.59 15.34 4.41
C GLU A 74 -1.81 14.08 3.98
N PRO A 75 -2.16 13.48 2.83
CA PRO A 75 -1.41 12.33 2.32
C PRO A 75 0.04 12.68 1.96
N ASP A 76 0.92 11.70 2.07
CA ASP A 76 2.30 11.79 1.56
C ASP A 76 2.30 11.30 0.11
N ILE A 77 2.99 12.03 -0.78
CA ILE A 77 3.08 11.70 -2.20
C ILE A 77 4.53 11.34 -2.52
N ARG A 78 4.74 10.12 -2.98
CA ARG A 78 6.07 9.61 -3.39
C ARG A 78 6.10 9.33 -4.88
N ARG A 79 7.29 9.42 -5.47
CA ARG A 79 7.52 8.97 -6.85
C ARG A 79 8.03 7.54 -6.84
N ASN A 80 7.40 6.69 -7.64
CA ASN A 80 7.79 5.30 -7.78
C ASN A 80 8.91 5.11 -8.81
N MET A 81 9.26 3.86 -9.12
CA MET A 81 10.34 3.52 -10.06
C MET A 81 10.08 3.98 -11.51
N ASP A 82 8.85 4.32 -11.85
CA ASP A 82 8.44 4.88 -13.15
C ASP A 82 8.22 6.40 -13.09
N ASN A 83 8.69 7.04 -12.01
CA ASN A 83 8.54 8.47 -11.74
C ASN A 83 7.05 8.91 -11.73
N ARG A 84 6.13 7.98 -11.43
CA ARG A 84 4.70 8.25 -11.21
C ARG A 84 4.44 8.49 -9.73
N GLU A 85 3.47 9.34 -9.45
CA GLU A 85 3.04 9.63 -8.08
C GLU A 85 2.27 8.45 -7.48
N VAL A 86 2.56 8.18 -6.21
CA VAL A 86 1.89 7.19 -5.36
C VAL A 86 1.48 7.90 -4.08
N LEU A 87 0.18 7.90 -3.81
CA LEU A 87 -0.39 8.52 -2.64
C LEU A 87 -0.34 7.56 -1.45
N ILE A 88 0.15 8.00 -0.31
CA ILE A 88 0.18 7.25 0.95
C ILE A 88 -0.69 7.97 1.97
N TYR A 89 -1.63 7.25 2.56
CA TYR A 89 -2.47 7.80 3.61
C TYR A 89 -2.73 6.80 4.72
N GLN A 90 -2.78 7.30 5.95
CA GLN A 90 -3.02 6.51 7.15
C GLN A 90 -3.76 7.36 8.18
N THR A 91 -4.69 6.75 8.90
CA THR A 91 -5.30 7.32 10.10
C THR A 91 -4.66 6.75 11.37
N PRO A 92 -4.67 7.50 12.48
CA PRO A 92 -4.23 6.97 13.77
C PRO A 92 -5.17 5.86 14.25
N GLY A 93 -4.76 5.14 15.30
CA GLY A 93 -5.53 4.00 15.83
C GLY A 93 -6.82 4.39 16.56
N ARG A 94 -7.54 3.35 17.02
CA ARG A 94 -8.71 3.44 17.92
C ARG A 94 -9.98 4.05 17.34
N GLY A 95 -10.05 4.23 16.02
CA GLY A 95 -11.28 4.67 15.33
C GLY A 95 -11.67 6.12 15.62
N VAL A 96 -10.75 6.95 16.13
CA VAL A 96 -11.00 8.37 16.40
C VAL A 96 -11.16 9.18 15.10
N TYR A 97 -10.57 8.70 14.00
CA TYR A 97 -10.60 9.33 12.69
C TYR A 97 -11.05 8.35 11.62
N VAL A 98 -11.81 8.86 10.65
CA VAL A 98 -12.18 8.17 9.41
C VAL A 98 -11.50 8.89 8.25
N GLY A 99 -10.64 8.18 7.53
CA GLY A 99 -9.95 8.72 6.36
C GLY A 99 -10.88 8.75 5.15
N ARG A 100 -10.80 9.79 4.34
CA ARG A 100 -11.53 9.92 3.07
C ARG A 100 -10.56 10.30 1.96
N ILE A 101 -10.60 9.54 0.87
CA ILE A 101 -9.88 9.84 -0.38
C ILE A 101 -10.94 9.87 -1.47
N ASP A 102 -11.07 11.00 -2.15
CA ASP A 102 -11.93 11.15 -3.32
C ASP A 102 -11.07 10.96 -4.57
N VAL A 103 -11.43 10.01 -5.43
CA VAL A 103 -10.72 9.73 -6.69
C VAL A 103 -11.62 10.06 -7.86
N THR A 104 -11.18 10.99 -8.71
CA THR A 104 -11.84 11.33 -9.96
C THR A 104 -11.10 10.66 -11.11
N MET A 105 -11.79 9.89 -11.94
CA MET A 105 -11.22 9.23 -13.10
C MET A 105 -11.87 9.73 -14.37
N GLU A 106 -11.06 10.11 -15.34
CA GLU A 106 -11.52 10.48 -16.68
C GLU A 106 -11.19 9.37 -17.66
N LYS A 107 -12.10 9.14 -18.61
CA LYS A 107 -11.85 8.20 -19.69
C LYS A 107 -10.74 8.77 -20.57
N SER A 108 -9.63 8.04 -20.68
CA SER A 108 -8.58 8.39 -21.62
C SER A 108 -9.18 8.45 -23.03
N LYS A 109 -9.02 9.60 -23.70
CA LYS A 109 -9.34 9.74 -25.13
C LYS A 109 -8.28 8.94 -25.89
N LYS A 110 -8.60 7.70 -26.24
CA LYS A 110 -7.85 6.98 -27.27
C LYS A 110 -8.06 7.65 -28.62
#